data_AF-A0A6G0FHC9-F1
#
_entry.id   AF-A0A6G0FHC9-F1
#
_cell.length_a   1.000
_cell.length_b   1.000
_cell.length_c   1.000
_cell.angle_alpha   90.00
_cell.angle_beta   90.00
_cell.angle_gamma   90.00
#
_symmetry.space_group_name_H-M   'P 1'
#
loop_
_entity.id
_entity.type
_entity.pdbx_description
1 polymer ?
#
loop_
_entity_poly.entity_id
_entity_poly.type
_entity_poly.pdbx_seq_one_letter_code
_entity_poly.pdbx_strand_id
1 'polypeptide(L)'
;MTDGTPTRARRFADIVVPAAERAGYTGHGAKARFARDTGMTESSVTRLWQGKALPEARFYEAIAQVTGIPLGTLLVQGGVLSHEALQSLSETDRTQVGSGLTPEQAADRLGLKDEVGRQMFYATFERLKRLEDNPSARADADHGGTAAQL
;
A
#
# COMPACT_ATOMS: atom_id res chain seq x y z
N MET A 1 4.07 37.54 14.20
CA MET A 1 3.25 36.31 14.21
C MET A 1 3.59 35.51 12.96
N THR A 2 4.65 34.71 13.01
CA THR A 2 4.96 33.75 11.95
C THR A 2 4.37 32.42 12.37
N ASP A 3 3.11 32.15 11.99
CA ASP A 3 2.63 30.76 11.94
C ASP A 3 3.36 30.09 10.77
N GLY A 4 4.60 29.71 11.03
CA GLY A 4 5.45 28.98 10.11
C GLY A 4 4.96 27.55 10.02
N THR A 5 4.82 27.04 8.79
CA THR A 5 4.51 25.65 8.47
C THR A 5 5.19 24.70 9.47
N PRO A 6 4.42 23.86 10.22
CA PRO A 6 5.01 22.98 11.21
C PRO A 6 6.02 22.04 10.56
N THR A 7 7.18 21.89 11.21
CA THR A 7 8.25 21.00 10.73
C THR A 7 7.74 19.56 10.61
N ARG A 8 8.37 18.75 9.75
CA ARG A 8 8.00 17.32 9.61
C ARG A 8 8.03 16.58 10.94
N ALA A 9 9.05 16.86 11.77
CA ALA A 9 9.14 16.28 13.11
C ALA A 9 7.96 16.69 14.01
N ARG A 10 7.51 17.95 13.93
CA ARG A 10 6.33 18.41 14.67
C ARG A 10 5.05 17.72 14.18
N ARG A 11 4.81 17.70 12.86
CA ARG A 11 3.65 17.00 12.26
C ARG A 11 3.60 15.53 12.65
N PHE A 12 4.73 14.84 12.63
CA PHE A 12 4.81 13.44 13.02
C PHE A 12 4.47 13.25 14.50
N ALA A 13 5.00 14.11 15.38
CA ALA A 13 4.67 14.09 16.81
C ALA A 13 3.18 14.36 17.07
N ASP A 14 2.58 15.30 16.33
CA ASP A 14 1.17 15.69 16.48
C ASP A 14 0.19 14.54 16.14
N ILE A 15 0.64 13.51 15.42
CA ILE A 15 -0.16 12.31 15.13
C ILE A 15 0.19 11.17 16.09
N VAL A 16 1.48 10.95 16.32
CA VAL A 16 1.95 9.82 17.14
C VAL A 16 1.61 10.00 18.61
N VAL A 17 1.80 11.19 19.18
CA VAL A 17 1.61 11.40 20.62
C VAL A 17 0.15 11.18 21.03
N PRO A 18 -0.86 11.79 20.37
CA PRO A 18 -2.26 11.50 20.71
C PRO A 18 -2.66 10.05 20.48
N ALA A 19 -2.07 9.38 19.48
CA ALA A 19 -2.33 7.97 19.24
C ALA A 19 -1.71 7.06 20.31
N ALA A 20 -0.50 7.38 20.77
CA ALA A 20 0.14 6.70 21.89
C ALA A 20 -0.67 6.90 23.18
N GLU A 21 -1.17 8.11 23.45
CA GLU A 21 -2.03 8.37 24.60
C GLU A 21 -3.33 7.54 24.55
N ARG A 22 -4.00 7.47 23.39
CA ARG A 22 -5.17 6.60 23.17
C ARG A 22 -4.85 5.11 23.34
N ALA A 23 -3.63 4.69 22.98
CA ALA A 23 -3.14 3.33 23.19
C ALA A 23 -2.66 3.07 24.63
N GLY A 24 -2.88 4.01 25.56
CA GLY A 24 -2.59 3.85 26.99
C GLY A 24 -1.16 4.18 27.39
N TYR A 25 -0.37 4.85 26.55
CA TYR A 25 0.95 5.39 26.92
C TYR A 25 0.76 6.75 27.63
N THR A 26 0.21 6.72 28.84
CA THR A 26 -0.07 7.91 29.65
C THR A 26 0.60 7.84 31.02
N GLY A 27 0.77 8.99 31.67
CA GLY A 27 1.32 9.07 33.02
C GLY A 27 2.83 8.84 33.13
N HIS A 28 3.28 8.59 34.36
CA HIS A 28 4.70 8.40 34.67
C HIS A 28 5.24 7.13 34.01
N GLY A 29 6.40 7.22 33.36
CA GLY A 29 7.03 6.08 32.68
C GLY A 29 6.46 5.75 31.29
N ALA A 30 5.47 6.50 30.78
CA ALA A 30 4.90 6.27 29.45
C ALA A 30 5.95 6.24 28.33
N LYS A 31 6.90 7.20 28.34
CA LYS A 31 8.00 7.25 27.37
C LYS A 31 8.97 6.07 27.49
N ALA A 32 9.23 5.62 28.71
CA ALA A 32 10.07 4.44 28.96
C ALA A 32 9.39 3.16 28.44
N ARG A 33 8.08 3.04 28.66
CA ARG A 33 7.28 1.94 28.10
C ARG A 33 7.26 1.99 26.57
N PHE A 34 6.96 3.15 25.98
CA PHE A 34 6.96 3.34 24.53
C PHE A 34 8.33 3.02 23.92
N ALA A 35 9.41 3.43 24.57
CA ALA A 35 10.79 3.12 24.16
C ALA A 35 11.04 1.61 24.09
N ARG A 36 10.67 0.86 25.14
CA ARG A 36 10.78 -0.61 25.15
C ARG A 36 9.94 -1.25 24.06
N ASP A 37 8.67 -0.86 23.95
CA ASP A 37 7.70 -1.49 23.04
C ASP A 37 8.02 -1.19 21.55
N THR A 38 8.77 -0.13 21.27
CA THR A 38 9.22 0.24 19.91
C THR A 38 10.69 -0.11 19.62
N GLY A 39 11.45 -0.59 20.62
CA GLY A 39 12.89 -0.79 20.51
C GLY A 39 13.71 0.49 20.41
N MET A 40 13.12 1.66 20.69
CA MET A 40 13.79 2.95 20.70
C MET A 40 14.48 3.23 22.03
N THR A 41 15.47 4.12 22.04
CA THR A 41 15.99 4.71 23.28
C THR A 41 15.03 5.77 23.84
N GLU A 42 14.92 5.92 25.16
CA GLU A 42 14.08 6.95 25.80
C GLU A 42 14.39 8.39 25.36
N SER A 43 15.66 8.69 25.08
CA SER A 43 16.08 10.01 24.57
C SER A 43 15.51 10.29 23.18
N SER A 44 15.50 9.30 22.29
CA SER A 44 14.89 9.38 20.97
C SER A 44 13.37 9.49 21.04
N VAL A 45 12.71 8.75 21.94
CA VAL A 45 11.28 8.92 22.21
C VAL A 45 10.97 10.32 22.72
N THR A 46 11.80 10.86 23.61
CA THR A 46 11.64 12.22 24.13
C THR A 46 11.75 13.27 23.03
N ARG A 47 12.75 13.17 22.15
CA ARG A 47 12.91 14.08 21.00
C ARG A 47 11.75 13.95 20.01
N LEU A 48 11.28 12.74 19.75
CA LEU A 48 10.11 12.45 18.93
C LEU A 48 8.86 13.13 19.50
N TRP A 49 8.52 12.87 20.76
CA TRP A 49 7.30 13.39 21.38
C TRP A 49 7.32 14.92 21.53
N GLN A 50 8.51 15.53 21.63
CA GLN A 50 8.68 16.98 21.61
C GLN A 50 8.62 17.59 20.19
N GLY A 51 8.48 16.77 19.14
CA GLY A 51 8.52 17.22 17.75
C GLY A 51 9.88 17.77 17.31
N LYS A 52 10.97 17.40 18.00
CA LYS A 52 12.33 17.90 17.72
C LYS A 52 13.07 17.06 16.68
N ALA A 53 12.74 15.78 16.55
CA ALA A 53 13.38 14.88 15.60
C ALA A 53 12.39 13.82 15.10
N LEU A 54 12.52 13.45 13.83
CA LEU A 54 11.90 12.24 13.30
C LEU A 54 12.61 11.00 13.86
N PRO A 55 11.89 9.89 14.06
CA PRO A 55 12.53 8.63 14.36
C PRO A 55 13.22 8.09 13.10
N GLU A 56 14.20 7.20 13.29
CA GLU A 56 14.80 6.49 12.17
C GLU A 56 13.79 5.54 11.50
N ALA A 57 13.96 5.29 10.20
CA ALA A 57 12.98 4.55 9.40
C ALA A 57 12.68 3.15 9.93
N ARG A 58 13.68 2.49 10.52
CA ARG A 58 13.53 1.17 11.16
C ARG A 58 12.49 1.11 12.28
N PHE A 59 12.12 2.25 12.86
CA PHE A 59 11.15 2.32 13.96
C PHE A 59 9.71 2.60 13.49
N TYR A 60 9.49 2.96 12.22
CA TYR A 60 8.15 3.34 11.76
C TYR A 60 7.12 2.21 11.89
N GLU A 61 7.52 0.98 11.56
CA GLU A 61 6.63 -0.18 11.68
C GLU A 61 6.27 -0.45 13.15
N ALA A 62 7.25 -0.45 14.05
CA ALA A 62 6.99 -0.64 15.47
C ALA A 62 6.10 0.46 16.05
N ILE A 63 6.33 1.72 15.67
CA ILE A 63 5.48 2.86 16.06
C ILE A 63 4.04 2.66 15.54
N ALA A 64 3.88 2.26 14.28
CA ALA A 64 2.57 1.97 13.68
C ALA A 64 1.82 0.88 14.45
N GLN A 65 2.50 -0.22 14.77
CA GLN A 65 1.93 -1.33 15.54
C GLN A 65 1.48 -0.90 16.94
N VAL A 66 2.33 -0.21 17.71
CA VAL A 66 1.99 0.15 19.09
C VAL A 66 0.95 1.26 19.20
N THR A 67 0.84 2.12 18.18
CA THR A 67 -0.15 3.21 18.14
C THR A 67 -1.45 2.82 17.44
N GLY A 68 -1.47 1.67 16.76
CA GLY A 68 -2.60 1.22 15.94
C GLY A 68 -2.83 2.08 14.68
N ILE A 69 -1.87 2.93 14.30
CA ILE A 69 -1.97 3.71 13.06
C ILE A 69 -1.47 2.85 11.89
N PRO A 70 -2.25 2.66 10.81
CA PRO A 70 -1.73 1.98 9.61
C PRO A 70 -0.46 2.66 9.10
N LEU A 71 0.58 1.88 8.77
CA LEU A 71 1.90 2.41 8.42
C LEU A 71 1.85 3.45 7.29
N GLY A 72 1.08 3.18 6.22
CA GLY A 72 0.89 4.15 5.13
C GLY A 72 0.28 5.47 5.60
N THR A 73 -0.71 5.41 6.49
CA THR A 73 -1.33 6.60 7.10
C THR A 73 -0.33 7.36 7.96
N LEU A 74 0.46 6.66 8.77
CA LEU A 74 1.51 7.26 9.61
C LEU A 74 2.54 8.03 8.76
N LEU A 75 3.02 7.41 7.68
CA LEU A 75 4.04 8.00 6.81
C LEU A 75 3.51 9.22 6.04
N VAL A 76 2.28 9.16 5.54
CA VAL A 76 1.68 10.27 4.79
C VAL A 76 1.31 11.42 5.70
N GLN A 77 0.54 11.17 6.76
CA GLN A 77 0.10 12.24 7.65
C GLN A 77 1.27 12.85 8.42
N GLY A 78 2.27 12.03 8.79
CA GLY A 78 3.52 12.47 9.41
C GLY A 78 4.45 13.24 8.48
N GLY A 79 4.12 13.38 7.19
CA GLY A 79 4.89 14.14 6.21
C GLY A 79 6.22 13.49 5.82
N VAL A 80 6.34 12.17 6.03
CA VAL A 80 7.50 11.37 5.60
C VAL A 80 7.35 11.00 4.12
N LEU A 81 6.14 10.63 3.70
CA LEU A 81 5.76 10.39 2.31
C LEU A 81 4.67 11.36 1.86
N SER A 82 4.59 11.62 0.56
CA SER A 82 3.42 12.27 -0.04
C SER A 82 2.36 11.22 -0.39
N HIS A 83 1.11 11.65 -0.60
CA HIS A 83 0.04 10.73 -0.99
C HIS A 83 0.31 10.13 -2.37
N GLU A 84 0.83 10.94 -3.29
CA GLU A 84 1.19 10.56 -4.66
C GLU A 84 2.33 9.53 -4.65
N ALA A 85 3.32 9.71 -3.77
CA ALA A 85 4.42 8.75 -3.61
C ALA A 85 3.93 7.40 -3.04
N LEU A 86 2.90 7.40 -2.20
CA LEU A 86 2.31 6.16 -1.70
C LEU A 86 1.44 5.46 -2.76
N GLN A 87 0.71 6.24 -3.57
CA GLN A 87 -0.08 5.73 -4.69
C GLN A 87 0.81 5.12 -5.78
N SER A 88 1.94 5.76 -6.13
CA SER A 88 2.84 5.23 -7.16
C SER A 88 3.47 3.88 -6.77
N LEU A 89 3.74 3.66 -5.48
CA LEU A 89 4.16 2.37 -4.95
C LEU A 89 3.04 1.31 -5.08
N SER A 90 1.78 1.72 -4.95
CA SER A 90 0.62 0.83 -5.11
C SER A 90 0.29 0.54 -6.59
N GLU A 91 0.64 1.44 -7.51
CA GLU A 91 0.48 1.25 -8.96
C GLU A 91 1.55 0.32 -9.56
N THR A 92 2.74 0.27 -8.95
CA THR A 92 3.79 -0.68 -9.34
C THR A 92 3.59 -2.08 -8.76
N ASP A 93 2.68 -2.22 -7.81
CA ASP A 93 2.22 -3.50 -7.29
C ASP A 93 1.26 -4.16 -8.30
N ARG A 94 1.73 -5.24 -8.93
CA ARG A 94 0.98 -6.12 -9.85
C ARG A 94 -0.38 -6.59 -9.31
N THR A 95 -0.64 -6.38 -8.01
CA THR A 95 -1.85 -6.72 -7.27
C THR A 95 -3.07 -5.86 -7.60
N GLN A 96 -2.93 -4.68 -8.22
CA GLN A 96 -4.11 -3.92 -8.68
C GLN A 96 -4.71 -4.43 -9.99
N VAL A 97 -3.97 -5.24 -10.76
CA VAL A 97 -4.51 -5.99 -11.90
C VAL A 97 -5.13 -7.29 -11.38
N GLY A 98 -6.15 -7.19 -10.51
CA GLY A 98 -6.69 -8.39 -9.88
C GLY A 98 -8.04 -8.26 -9.17
N SER A 99 -8.38 -7.13 -8.54
CA SER A 99 -9.52 -7.11 -7.59
C SER A 99 -10.70 -6.23 -7.97
N GLY A 100 -10.81 -5.74 -9.22
CA GLY A 100 -12.02 -4.98 -9.59
C GLY A 100 -12.01 -4.24 -10.93
N LEU A 101 -11.00 -4.43 -11.79
CA LEU A 101 -11.00 -3.78 -13.10
C LEU A 101 -11.89 -4.57 -14.07
N THR A 102 -13.01 -3.99 -14.48
CA THR A 102 -13.87 -4.60 -15.50
C THR A 102 -13.30 -4.36 -16.91
N PRO A 103 -13.64 -5.20 -17.90
CA PRO A 103 -13.24 -4.98 -19.30
C PRO A 103 -13.67 -3.60 -19.81
N GLU A 104 -14.84 -3.12 -19.41
CA GLU A 104 -15.38 -1.82 -19.81
C GLU A 104 -14.52 -0.68 -19.27
N GLN A 105 -14.16 -0.75 -17.98
CA GLN A 105 -13.28 0.22 -17.34
C GLN A 105 -11.87 0.20 -17.96
N ALA A 106 -11.37 -0.98 -18.35
CA ALA A 106 -10.10 -1.08 -19.06
C ALA A 106 -10.17 -0.42 -20.44
N ALA A 107 -11.25 -0.64 -21.20
CA ALA A 107 -11.46 -0.03 -22.50
C ALA A 107 -11.52 1.50 -22.43
N ASP A 108 -12.18 2.04 -21.40
CA ASP A 108 -12.25 3.49 -21.16
C ASP A 108 -10.87 4.08 -20.89
N ARG A 109 -10.07 3.43 -20.04
CA ARG A 109 -8.69 3.86 -19.72
C ARG A 109 -7.74 3.76 -20.91
N LEU A 110 -7.97 2.79 -21.79
CA LEU A 110 -7.20 2.62 -23.03
C LEU A 110 -7.63 3.58 -24.14
N GLY A 111 -8.67 4.40 -23.92
CA GLY A 111 -9.16 5.36 -24.90
C GLY A 111 -9.90 4.72 -26.08
N LEU A 112 -10.42 3.49 -25.90
CA LEU A 112 -11.21 2.80 -26.93
C LEU A 112 -12.62 3.40 -26.97
N LYS A 113 -12.84 4.33 -27.91
CA LYS A 113 -14.11 5.06 -28.08
C LYS A 113 -15.02 4.46 -29.16
N ASP A 114 -14.44 3.71 -30.11
CA ASP A 114 -15.17 3.08 -31.20
C ASP A 114 -15.88 1.82 -30.70
N GLU A 115 -17.18 1.69 -31.00
CA GLU A 115 -18.00 0.57 -30.52
C GLU A 115 -17.48 -0.77 -31.05
N VAL A 116 -17.08 -0.83 -32.32
CA VAL A 116 -16.55 -2.07 -32.91
C VAL A 116 -15.23 -2.47 -32.25
N GLY A 117 -14.33 -1.50 -32.02
CA GLY A 117 -13.08 -1.71 -31.30
C GLY A 117 -13.30 -2.18 -29.85
N ARG A 118 -14.31 -1.66 -29.16
CA ARG A 118 -14.69 -2.09 -27.80
C ARG A 118 -15.21 -3.52 -27.79
N GLN A 119 -16.09 -3.89 -28.71
CA GLN A 119 -16.60 -5.27 -28.82
C GLN A 119 -15.48 -6.27 -29.12
N MET A 120 -14.52 -5.92 -29.99
CA MET A 120 -13.34 -6.76 -30.24
C MET A 120 -12.45 -6.92 -29.01
N PHE A 121 -12.27 -5.84 -28.25
CA PHE A 121 -11.54 -5.87 -26.99
C PHE A 121 -12.21 -6.81 -25.97
N TYR A 122 -13.54 -6.70 -25.77
CA TYR A 122 -14.29 -7.56 -24.86
C TYR A 122 -14.23 -9.03 -25.27
N ALA A 123 -14.46 -9.33 -26.55
CA ALA A 123 -14.42 -10.70 -27.07
C ALA A 123 -13.03 -11.35 -26.89
N THR A 124 -11.96 -10.57 -27.10
CA THR A 124 -10.58 -11.03 -26.88
C THR A 124 -10.33 -11.31 -25.41
N PHE A 125 -10.76 -10.40 -24.53
CA PHE A 125 -10.62 -10.52 -23.09
C PHE A 125 -11.37 -11.75 -22.54
N GLU A 126 -12.61 -11.97 -22.94
CA GLU A 126 -13.39 -13.16 -22.57
C GLU A 126 -12.75 -14.46 -23.07
N ARG A 127 -12.22 -14.46 -24.30
CA ARG A 127 -11.52 -15.62 -24.85
C ARG A 127 -10.27 -15.97 -24.03
N LEU A 128 -9.49 -14.95 -23.64
CA LEU A 128 -8.31 -15.16 -22.79
C LEU A 128 -8.69 -15.70 -21.42
N LYS A 129 -9.75 -15.17 -20.79
CA LYS A 129 -10.26 -15.70 -19.52
C LYS A 129 -10.65 -17.17 -19.62
N ARG A 130 -11.43 -17.54 -20.64
CA ARG A 130 -11.82 -18.94 -20.88
C ARG A 130 -10.63 -19.88 -21.06
N LEU A 131 -9.54 -19.40 -21.67
CA LEU A 131 -8.32 -20.20 -21.89
C LEU A 131 -7.55 -20.45 -20.59
N GLU A 132 -7.55 -19.47 -19.68
CA GLU A 132 -6.92 -19.61 -18.36
C GLU A 132 -7.78 -20.41 -17.38
N ASP A 133 -9.12 -20.28 -17.47
CA ASP A 133 -10.07 -21.03 -16.63
C ASP A 133 -10.19 -22.51 -17.02
N ASN A 134 -9.71 -22.91 -18.20
CA ASN A 134 -9.70 -24.30 -18.70
C ASN A 134 -8.26 -24.81 -18.96
N PRO A 135 -7.45 -25.06 -17.90
CA PRO A 135 -6.07 -25.51 -18.07
C PRO A 135 -5.94 -26.91 -18.71
N SER A 136 -7.00 -27.73 -18.67
CA SER A 136 -7.03 -29.09 -19.24
C SER A 136 -7.14 -29.15 -20.77
N ALA A 137 -7.61 -28.09 -21.44
CA ALA A 137 -7.68 -28.05 -22.91
C ALA A 137 -6.30 -27.89 -23.59
N ARG A 138 -5.27 -27.48 -22.83
CA ARG A 138 -3.88 -27.39 -23.31
C ARG A 138 -3.15 -28.73 -23.30
N ALA A 139 -3.61 -29.72 -22.52
CA ALA A 139 -2.97 -31.03 -22.41
C ALA A 139 -3.43 -32.02 -23.50
N ASP A 140 -4.68 -31.92 -23.96
CA ASP A 140 -5.25 -32.87 -24.94
C ASP A 140 -4.92 -32.54 -26.40
N ALA A 141 -4.42 -31.32 -26.68
CA ALA A 141 -4.04 -30.91 -28.04
C ALA A 141 -2.69 -31.50 -28.50
N ASP A 142 -1.88 -32.05 -27.57
CA ASP A 142 -0.52 -32.54 -27.85
C ASP A 142 -0.44 -34.08 -28.02
N HIS A 143 -1.59 -34.78 -28.01
CA HIS A 143 -1.69 -36.25 -28.15
C HIS A 143 -2.62 -36.71 -29.30
N GLY A 144 -2.80 -35.87 -30.33
CA GLY A 144 -3.69 -36.17 -31.47
C GLY A 144 -3.01 -36.40 -32.81
N GLY A 145 -1.69 -36.59 -32.86
CA GLY A 145 -0.92 -36.54 -34.10
C GLY A 145 0.10 -37.65 -34.29
N THR A 146 -0.34 -38.92 -34.40
CA THR A 146 0.34 -39.95 -35.22
C THR A 146 -0.51 -41.23 -35.27
N ALA A 147 -1.27 -41.41 -36.35
CA ALA A 147 -1.66 -42.72 -36.85
C ALA A 147 -1.89 -42.65 -38.37
N ALA A 148 -0.80 -42.37 -39.09
CA ALA A 148 -0.66 -42.73 -40.49
C ALA A 148 0.62 -43.54 -40.61
N GLN A 149 0.53 -44.88 -40.56
CA GLN A 149 1.32 -45.79 -41.39
C GLN A 149 1.01 -47.27 -41.11
N LEU A 150 0.90 -47.99 -42.24
CA LEU A 150 0.87 -49.44 -42.48
C LEU A 150 -0.49 -50.14 -42.42
#